data_AF-A0A969QZF7-F1
#
_entry.id   AF-A0A969QZF7-F1
#
_cell.length_a   1.000
_cell.length_b   1.000
_cell.length_c   1.000
_cell.angle_alpha   90.00
_cell.angle_beta   90.00
_cell.angle_gamma   90.00
#
_symmetry.space_group_name_H-M   'P 1'
#
loop_
_entity.id
_entity.type
_entity.pdbx_description
1 polymer ?
#
loop_
_entity_poly.entity_id
_entity_poly.type
_entity_poly.pdbx_seq_one_letter_code
_entity_poly.pdbx_strand_id
1 'polypeptide(L)'
;MSVLVQSIVFGVLLIAVVALYHECCQGGCCVQVTGFSNTEEAAVGKVEVVPFLLEDKLKELGGEYSKADEDWAVYSVSDQRLITGQNPASSKQVAAHIIEALK
;
A
#
# COMPACT_ATOMS: atom_id res chain seq x y z
N MET A 1 -10.30 -13.01 11.92
CA MET A 1 -11.23 -12.49 10.89
C MET A 1 -10.96 -11.02 10.54
N SER A 2 -10.23 -10.24 11.36
CA SER A 2 -10.01 -8.79 11.11
C SER A 2 -8.97 -8.47 10.03
N VAL A 3 -7.83 -9.16 9.98
CA VAL A 3 -6.71 -8.78 9.06
C VAL A 3 -7.06 -9.02 7.58
N LEU A 4 -7.73 -10.14 7.27
CA LEU A 4 -8.09 -10.51 5.90
C LEU A 4 -9.04 -9.49 5.24
N VAL A 5 -10.01 -8.95 6.00
CA VAL A 5 -10.95 -7.94 5.48
C VAL A 5 -10.23 -6.59 5.26
N GLN A 6 -9.23 -6.28 6.10
CA GLN A 6 -8.42 -5.08 5.95
C GLN A 6 -7.54 -5.15 4.68
N SER A 7 -6.84 -6.26 4.44
CA SER A 7 -6.02 -6.42 3.22
C SER A 7 -6.86 -6.36 1.95
N ILE A 8 -8.05 -6.97 1.93
CA ILE A 8 -8.88 -7.05 0.72
C ILE A 8 -9.58 -5.72 0.41
N VAL A 9 -10.27 -5.09 1.37
CA VAL A 9 -11.08 -3.88 1.09
C VAL A 9 -10.19 -2.66 0.82
N PHE A 10 -9.13 -2.48 1.60
CA PHE A 10 -8.20 -1.37 1.37
C PHE A 10 -7.23 -1.63 0.22
N GLY A 11 -6.82 -2.89 0.00
CA GLY A 11 -5.94 -3.26 -1.11
C GLY A 11 -6.58 -3.06 -2.49
N VAL A 12 -7.85 -3.40 -2.67
CA VAL A 12 -8.56 -3.24 -3.96
C VAL A 12 -8.70 -1.76 -4.34
N LEU A 13 -9.03 -0.89 -3.39
CA LEU A 13 -9.10 0.55 -3.65
C LEU A 13 -7.73 1.12 -4.00
N LEU A 14 -6.68 0.72 -3.27
CA LEU A 14 -5.32 1.17 -3.54
C LEU A 14 -4.85 0.75 -4.94
N ILE A 15 -5.09 -0.51 -5.31
CA ILE A 15 -4.80 -1.03 -6.65
C ILE A 15 -5.50 -0.22 -7.73
N ALA A 16 -6.79 0.10 -7.55
CA ALA A 16 -7.53 0.90 -8.51
C ALA A 16 -6.93 2.30 -8.65
N VAL A 17 -6.52 2.93 -7.55
CA VAL A 17 -5.86 4.24 -7.59
C VAL A 17 -4.52 4.15 -8.32
N VAL A 18 -3.64 3.21 -7.96
CA VAL A 18 -2.34 3.04 -8.63
C VAL A 18 -2.50 2.72 -10.12
N ALA A 19 -3.49 1.90 -10.49
CA ALA A 19 -3.80 1.64 -11.89
C ALA A 19 -4.25 2.89 -12.66
N LEU A 20 -4.91 3.86 -12.02
CA LEU A 20 -5.22 5.16 -12.63
C LEU A 20 -3.97 6.04 -12.80
N TYR A 21 -2.94 5.84 -11.98
CA TYR A 21 -1.63 6.51 -12.15
C TYR A 21 -0.71 5.77 -13.14
N HIS A 22 -1.05 4.55 -13.56
CA HIS A 22 -0.23 3.71 -14.45
C HIS A 22 0.03 4.35 -15.83
N GLU A 23 -0.91 5.15 -16.35
CA GLU A 23 -0.71 5.90 -17.60
C GLU A 23 0.43 6.95 -17.49
N CYS A 24 0.84 7.32 -16.27
CA CYS A 24 1.96 8.22 -15.98
C CYS A 24 3.33 7.50 -15.95
N CYS A 25 3.36 6.20 -15.60
CA CYS A 25 4.59 5.43 -15.41
C CYS A 25 5.32 5.12 -16.73
N GLN A 26 4.62 5.04 -17.87
CA GLN A 26 5.27 4.86 -19.17
C GLN A 26 6.01 6.12 -19.68
N GLY A 27 5.91 7.24 -18.96
CA GLY A 27 6.57 8.52 -19.26
C GLY A 27 7.46 9.09 -18.13
N GLY A 28 7.69 8.36 -17.04
CA GLY A 28 8.64 8.74 -15.98
C GLY A 28 8.06 9.29 -14.66
N CYS A 29 6.74 9.22 -14.44
CA CYS A 29 6.11 9.60 -13.17
C CYS A 29 5.56 8.37 -12.46
N CYS A 30 6.44 7.50 -11.97
CA CYS A 30 6.06 6.41 -11.09
C CYS A 30 5.67 6.97 -9.72
N VAL A 31 4.57 6.49 -9.14
CA VAL A 31 4.15 6.89 -7.79
C VAL A 31 4.76 5.98 -6.74
N GLN A 32 5.32 6.57 -5.69
CA GLN A 32 5.80 5.82 -4.53
C GLN A 32 4.61 5.36 -3.68
N VAL A 33 4.61 4.08 -3.34
CA VAL A 33 3.50 3.46 -2.61
C VAL A 33 4.00 2.47 -1.58
N THR A 34 3.20 2.27 -0.54
CA THR A 34 3.34 1.15 0.36
C THR A 34 1.99 0.49 0.61
N GLY A 35 2.02 -0.66 1.25
CA GLY A 35 0.86 -1.48 1.55
C GLY A 35 1.33 -2.76 2.21
N PHE A 36 0.38 -3.56 2.69
CA PHE A 36 0.66 -4.79 3.42
C PHE A 36 1.62 -5.67 2.62
N SER A 37 2.73 -6.05 3.26
CA SER A 37 3.82 -6.74 2.58
C SER A 37 3.52 -8.23 2.38
N ASN A 38 4.22 -8.86 1.45
CA ASN A 38 4.09 -10.31 1.23
C ASN A 38 4.50 -11.11 2.48
N THR A 39 5.47 -10.61 3.24
CA THR A 39 5.95 -11.22 4.49
C THR A 39 4.89 -11.13 5.59
N GLU A 40 4.23 -9.97 5.74
CA GLU A 40 3.10 -9.83 6.66
C GLU A 40 1.90 -10.70 6.26
N GLU A 41 1.57 -10.81 4.96
CA GLU A 41 0.49 -11.68 4.45
C GLU A 41 0.79 -13.17 4.68
N ALA A 42 2.06 -13.59 4.52
CA ALA A 42 2.53 -14.92 4.86
C ALA A 42 2.45 -15.20 6.37
N ALA A 43 2.87 -14.24 7.21
CA ALA A 43 2.84 -14.36 8.66
C ALA A 43 1.43 -14.57 9.22
N VAL A 44 0.39 -14.03 8.54
CA VAL A 44 -1.01 -14.25 8.93
C VAL A 44 -1.66 -15.46 8.25
N GLY A 45 -0.91 -16.21 7.43
CA GLY A 45 -1.34 -17.46 6.80
C GLY A 45 -2.47 -17.26 5.78
N LYS A 46 -2.44 -16.15 5.03
CA LYS A 46 -3.52 -15.76 4.11
C LYS A 46 -3.13 -15.67 2.64
N VAL A 47 -1.88 -15.97 2.30
CA VAL A 47 -1.37 -16.02 0.92
C VAL A 47 -2.27 -16.83 -0.02
N GLU A 48 -2.77 -18.00 0.42
CA GLU A 48 -3.63 -18.87 -0.39
C GLU A 48 -5.12 -18.45 -0.43
N VAL A 49 -5.50 -17.46 0.38
CA VAL A 49 -6.90 -17.02 0.52
C VAL A 49 -7.14 -15.72 -0.24
N VAL A 50 -6.13 -14.86 -0.31
CA VAL A 50 -6.22 -13.60 -1.04
C VAL A 50 -6.18 -13.86 -2.55
N PRO A 51 -6.96 -13.12 -3.34
CA PRO A 51 -6.98 -13.31 -4.81
C PRO A 51 -5.68 -12.84 -5.49
N PHE A 52 -4.87 -12.06 -4.79
CA PHE A 52 -3.56 -11.57 -5.22
C PHE A 52 -2.80 -11.08 -3.99
N LEU A 53 -1.47 -11.04 -4.09
CA LEU A 53 -0.62 -10.38 -3.13
C LEU A 53 -0.54 -8.88 -3.43
N LEU A 54 -0.79 -8.04 -2.42
CA LEU A 54 -0.90 -6.59 -2.61
C LEU A 54 0.43 -5.98 -3.07
N GLU A 55 1.55 -6.31 -2.40
CA GLU A 55 2.89 -5.82 -2.77
C GLU A 55 3.23 -6.16 -4.24
N ASP A 56 2.99 -7.40 -4.67
CA ASP A 56 3.25 -7.80 -6.05
C ASP A 56 2.34 -7.06 -7.04
N LYS A 57 1.06 -6.92 -6.70
CA LYS A 57 0.11 -6.24 -7.58
C LYS A 57 0.40 -4.75 -7.75
N LEU A 58 0.88 -4.08 -6.70
CA LEU A 58 1.30 -2.68 -6.77
C LEU A 58 2.51 -2.51 -7.68
N LYS A 59 3.50 -3.41 -7.59
CA LYS A 59 4.68 -3.41 -8.48
C LYS A 59 4.29 -3.70 -9.92
N GLU A 60 3.41 -4.67 -10.16
CA GLU A 60 2.89 -5.02 -11.49
C GLU A 60 2.24 -3.81 -12.19
N LEU A 61 1.53 -2.98 -11.41
CA LEU A 61 0.85 -1.77 -11.89
C LEU A 61 1.76 -0.53 -11.94
N GLY A 62 3.09 -0.72 -11.84
CA GLY A 62 4.07 0.36 -11.98
C GLY A 62 4.23 1.26 -10.76
N GLY A 63 3.75 0.85 -9.57
CA GLY A 63 4.03 1.55 -8.33
C GLY A 63 5.44 1.26 -7.82
N GLU A 64 6.14 2.30 -7.37
CA GLU A 64 7.43 2.16 -6.67
C GLU A 64 7.16 1.74 -5.22
N TYR A 65 7.05 0.42 -5.04
CA TYR A 65 6.72 -0.16 -3.75
C TYR A 65 7.91 -0.12 -2.78
N SER A 66 7.68 0.40 -1.58
CA SER A 66 8.59 0.30 -0.44
C SER A 66 7.87 -0.15 0.84
N LYS A 67 8.64 -0.66 1.81
CA LYS A 67 8.14 -1.12 3.10
C LYS A 67 9.19 -0.89 4.19
N ALA A 68 8.77 -0.99 5.45
CA ALA A 68 9.70 -1.06 6.57
C ALA A 68 10.57 -2.33 6.52
N ASP A 69 11.74 -2.26 7.16
CA ASP A 69 12.66 -3.40 7.27
C ASP A 69 12.07 -4.54 8.11
N GLU A 70 11.26 -4.22 9.12
CA GLU A 70 10.58 -5.18 9.98
C GLU A 70 9.08 -5.22 9.69
N ASP A 71 8.51 -6.42 9.65
CA ASP A 71 7.06 -6.62 9.59
C ASP A 71 6.38 -5.90 10.78
N TRP A 72 5.17 -5.38 10.58
CA TRP A 72 4.38 -4.67 11.60
C TRP A 72 4.93 -3.32 12.06
N ALA A 73 6.11 -2.91 11.60
CA ALA A 73 6.64 -1.58 11.87
C ALA A 73 5.77 -0.50 11.20
N VAL A 74 5.79 0.69 11.79
CA VAL A 74 5.07 1.86 11.27
C VAL A 74 5.76 2.36 10.02
N TYR A 75 5.03 2.38 8.90
CA TYR A 75 5.52 2.87 7.62
C TYR A 75 4.39 3.44 6.77
N SER A 76 4.59 4.66 6.29
CA SER A 76 3.70 5.32 5.33
C SER A 76 4.49 6.10 4.31
N VAL A 77 3.94 6.19 3.10
CA VAL A 77 4.50 6.95 1.98
C VAL A 77 3.51 8.03 1.60
N SER A 78 4.03 9.22 1.31
CA SER A 78 3.26 10.34 0.78
C SER A 78 3.92 10.81 -0.51
N ASP A 79 3.25 10.61 -1.63
CA ASP A 79 3.70 11.05 -2.94
C ASP A 79 2.59 11.84 -3.64
N GLN A 80 2.83 13.12 -3.89
CA GLN A 80 1.85 14.07 -4.43
C GLN A 80 0.53 14.06 -3.63
N ARG A 81 -0.55 13.51 -4.21
CA ARG A 81 -1.88 13.38 -3.58
C ARG A 81 -2.20 11.95 -3.14
N LEU A 82 -1.24 11.04 -3.25
CA LEU A 82 -1.37 9.65 -2.85
C LEU A 82 -0.63 9.43 -1.52
N ILE A 83 -1.39 9.15 -0.47
CA ILE A 83 -0.85 8.79 0.84
C ILE A 83 -1.23 7.35 1.13
N THR A 84 -0.24 6.52 1.44
CA THR A 84 -0.41 5.08 1.65
C THR A 84 0.26 4.66 2.95
N GLY A 85 -0.26 3.61 3.59
CA GLY A 85 0.29 3.05 4.84
C GLY A 85 0.39 1.53 4.74
N GLN A 86 1.45 0.97 5.30
CA GLN A 86 1.76 -0.45 5.17
C GLN A 86 0.74 -1.32 5.91
N ASN A 87 0.45 -0.99 7.16
CA ASN A 87 -0.33 -1.82 8.08
C ASN A 87 -1.16 -0.96 9.06
N PRO A 88 -2.03 -1.55 9.91
CA PRO A 88 -2.85 -0.79 10.85
C PRO A 88 -2.06 0.08 11.85
N ALA A 89 -0.83 -0.29 12.19
CA ALA A 89 0.00 0.52 13.07
C ALA A 89 0.37 1.88 12.42
N SER A 90 0.35 1.94 11.09
CA SER A 90 0.72 3.10 10.30
C SER A 90 -0.38 4.16 10.19
N SER A 91 -1.61 3.89 10.67
CA SER A 91 -2.76 4.80 10.52
C SER A 91 -2.53 6.19 11.11
N LYS A 92 -1.80 6.30 12.24
CA LYS A 92 -1.50 7.60 12.85
C LYS A 92 -0.56 8.44 11.98
N GLN A 93 0.42 7.79 11.33
CA GLN A 93 1.38 8.46 10.45
C GLN A 93 0.69 8.93 9.16
N VAL A 94 -0.16 8.08 8.57
CA VAL A 94 -1.03 8.44 7.43
C VAL A 94 -1.91 9.66 7.76
N ALA A 95 -2.55 9.68 8.93
CA ALA A 95 -3.37 10.82 9.34
C ALA A 95 -2.55 12.12 9.47
N ALA A 96 -1.31 12.04 9.96
CA ALA A 96 -0.43 13.20 10.03
C ALA A 96 -0.07 13.75 8.63
N HIS A 97 0.22 12.87 7.67
CA HIS A 97 0.46 13.28 6.28
C HIS A 97 -0.78 13.95 5.66
N ILE A 98 -1.98 13.42 5.92
CA ILE A 98 -3.24 14.02 5.42
C ILE A 98 -3.43 15.43 5.99
N ILE A 99 -3.22 15.61 7.29
CA ILE A 99 -3.35 16.93 7.93
C ILE A 99 -2.35 17.92 7.34
N GLU A 100 -1.11 17.49 7.08
CA GLU A 100 -0.09 18.34 6.47
C GLU A 100 -0.45 18.73 5.03
N ALA A 101 -0.97 17.80 4.23
CA ALA A 101 -1.35 18.05 2.84
C ALA A 101 -2.56 18.99 2.67
N LEU A 102 -3.29 19.28 3.76
CA LEU A 102 -4.47 20.15 3.77
C LEU A 102 -4.19 21.56 4.31
N LYS A 103 -2.96 21.86 4.71
CA LYS A 103 -2.53 23.22 5.10
C LYS A 103 -2.22 24.07 3.88
#